data_AF-A0A3B8RD38-F1
#
_entry.id   AF-A0A3B8RD38-F1
#
_cell.length_a   1.000
_cell.length_b   1.000
_cell.length_c   1.000
_cell.angle_alpha   90.00
_cell.angle_beta   90.00
_cell.angle_gamma   90.00
#
_symmetry.space_group_name_H-M   'P 1'
#
loop_
_entity.id
_entity.type
_entity.pdbx_description
1 polymer ?
#
loop_
_entity_poly.entity_id
_entity_poly.type
_entity_poly.pdbx_seq_one_letter_code
_entity_poly.pdbx_strand_id
1 'polypeptide(L)'
;MSTTLPRYQAQVIEPGSALIAYRRLIGWSALICFALIMIGAWVRLTDAGLGCPDWPGCYGKLTPVQAKDQIAQAVAEQGGDHGPVSMGKAWREMVHRYIATGLGLLIIGIVVLAWRFRHRLQQSPWLASVTLAVVILQGMFGKWTVTLLLKPAIVTGHLIGGLLTFSLLFWLWLRTRQAIEALGEGLGSAADARSATQRAQAHAPGHQ
;
A
#
# COMPACT_ATOMS: atom_id res chain seq x y z
N MET A 1 -12.47 -52.66 -10.12
CA MET A 1 -12.06 -52.26 -8.76
C MET A 1 -11.40 -50.89 -8.84
N SER A 2 -12.15 -49.87 -8.42
CA SER A 2 -11.73 -48.48 -8.38
C SER A 2 -10.85 -48.27 -7.14
N THR A 3 -9.63 -47.77 -7.33
CA THR A 3 -8.82 -47.19 -6.25
C THR A 3 -8.15 -45.92 -6.77
N THR A 4 -8.94 -44.86 -6.84
CA THR A 4 -8.46 -43.48 -6.99
C THR A 4 -7.67 -43.11 -5.73
N LEU A 5 -6.37 -42.89 -5.88
CA LEU A 5 -5.53 -42.34 -4.81
C LEU A 5 -5.75 -40.81 -4.70
N PRO A 6 -6.07 -40.26 -3.52
CA PRO A 6 -6.16 -38.82 -3.30
C PRO A 6 -4.78 -38.28 -2.89
N ARG A 7 -4.03 -37.68 -3.82
CA ARG A 7 -2.72 -37.04 -3.52
C ARG A 7 -2.47 -35.68 -4.20
N TYR A 8 -3.49 -35.03 -4.75
CA TYR A 8 -3.35 -33.68 -5.33
C TYR A 8 -4.32 -32.67 -4.72
N GLN A 9 -4.36 -32.60 -3.39
CA GLN A 9 -4.89 -31.44 -2.68
C GLN A 9 -3.74 -30.50 -2.26
N ALA A 10 -2.78 -30.29 -3.17
CA ALA A 10 -1.83 -29.20 -3.03
C ALA A 10 -2.57 -27.88 -3.28
N GLN A 11 -3.30 -27.42 -2.27
CA GLN A 11 -3.70 -26.04 -2.03
C GLN A 11 -3.93 -25.24 -3.33
N VAL A 12 -4.97 -25.64 -4.06
CA VAL A 12 -5.48 -24.87 -5.20
C VAL A 12 -6.11 -23.62 -4.61
N ILE A 13 -5.28 -22.61 -4.33
CA ILE A 13 -5.76 -21.24 -4.22
C ILE A 13 -6.32 -20.94 -5.61
N GLU A 14 -7.63 -21.11 -5.77
CA GLU A 14 -8.36 -20.81 -6.99
C GLU A 14 -7.91 -19.43 -7.48
N PRO A 15 -7.57 -19.25 -8.77
CA PRO A 15 -6.96 -18.02 -9.28
C PRO A 15 -7.71 -16.74 -8.88
N GLY A 16 -9.04 -16.82 -8.69
CA GLY A 16 -9.86 -15.72 -8.19
C GLY A 16 -9.53 -15.29 -6.75
N SER A 17 -9.19 -16.21 -5.84
CA SER A 17 -8.91 -15.86 -4.44
C SER A 17 -7.61 -15.07 -4.26
N ALA A 18 -6.56 -15.39 -5.03
CA ALA A 18 -5.31 -14.63 -5.04
C ALA A 18 -5.50 -13.21 -5.60
N LEU A 19 -6.29 -13.06 -6.67
CA LEU A 19 -6.60 -11.75 -7.26
C LEU A 19 -7.44 -10.88 -6.32
N ILE A 20 -8.42 -11.46 -5.61
CA ILE A 20 -9.24 -10.75 -4.61
C ILE A 20 -8.37 -10.28 -3.44
N ALA A 21 -7.51 -11.14 -2.91
CA ALA A 21 -6.60 -10.78 -1.82
C ALA A 21 -5.63 -9.65 -2.25
N TYR A 22 -5.05 -9.75 -3.44
CA TYR A 22 -4.18 -8.74 -4.03
C TYR A 22 -4.91 -7.39 -4.21
N ARG A 23 -6.13 -7.41 -4.75
CA ARG A 23 -6.99 -6.22 -4.88
C ARG A 23 -7.30 -5.58 -3.53
N ARG A 24 -7.66 -6.38 -2.52
CA ARG A 24 -7.93 -5.88 -1.16
C ARG A 24 -6.70 -5.22 -0.56
N LEU A 25 -5.52 -5.84 -0.71
CA LEU A 25 -4.26 -5.26 -0.26
C LEU A 25 -4.00 -3.90 -0.90
N ILE A 26 -4.13 -3.79 -2.24
CA ILE A 26 -3.95 -2.50 -2.94
C ILE A 26 -4.97 -1.47 -2.46
N GLY A 27 -6.24 -1.87 -2.30
CA GLY A 27 -7.31 -0.99 -1.83
C GLY A 27 -7.05 -0.44 -0.42
N TRP A 28 -6.62 -1.31 0.50
CA TRP A 28 -6.22 -0.89 1.85
C TRP A 28 -5.00 0.03 1.82
N SER A 29 -3.99 -0.26 1.00
CA SER A 29 -2.84 0.62 0.82
C SER A 29 -3.23 1.99 0.26
N ALA A 30 -4.16 2.05 -0.70
CA ALA A 30 -4.67 3.31 -1.23
C ALA A 30 -5.42 4.13 -0.17
N LEU A 31 -6.26 3.47 0.64
CA LEU A 31 -6.96 4.12 1.76
C LEU A 31 -5.99 4.65 2.82
N ILE A 32 -5.00 3.84 3.22
CA ILE A 32 -3.95 4.25 4.15
C ILE A 32 -3.15 5.42 3.56
N CYS A 33 -2.81 5.38 2.28
CA CYS A 33 -2.12 6.48 1.59
C CYS A 33 -2.94 7.78 1.63
N PHE A 34 -4.24 7.71 1.37
CA PHE A 34 -5.12 8.87 1.47
C PHE A 34 -5.17 9.43 2.90
N ALA A 35 -5.36 8.57 3.90
CA ALA A 35 -5.32 8.96 5.31
C ALA A 35 -3.96 9.57 5.69
N LEU A 36 -2.86 9.02 5.18
CA LEU A 36 -1.51 9.52 5.43
C LEU A 36 -1.29 10.93 4.84
N ILE A 37 -1.87 11.23 3.67
CA ILE A 37 -1.86 12.59 3.09
C ILE A 37 -2.60 13.56 4.03
N MET A 38 -3.77 13.17 4.55
CA MET A 38 -4.52 13.99 5.51
C MET A 38 -3.76 14.18 6.82
N ILE A 39 -3.12 13.14 7.35
CA ILE A 39 -2.26 13.22 8.54
C ILE A 39 -1.06 14.15 8.26
N GLY A 40 -0.46 14.08 7.07
CA GLY A 40 0.63 14.97 6.67
C GLY A 40 0.19 16.44 6.63
N ALA A 41 -1.00 16.72 6.09
CA ALA A 41 -1.60 18.05 6.13
C ALA A 41 -1.83 18.51 7.58
N TRP A 42 -2.31 17.63 8.47
CA TRP A 42 -2.48 17.93 9.88
C TRP A 42 -1.14 18.22 10.60
N VAL A 43 -0.08 17.44 10.34
CA VAL A 43 1.28 17.70 10.86
C VAL A 43 1.76 19.10 10.44
N ARG A 44 1.53 19.48 9.18
CA ARG A 44 1.91 20.80 8.67
C ARG A 44 1.09 21.93 9.30
N LEU A 45 -0.23 21.78 9.38
CA LEU A 45 -1.14 22.80 9.92
C LEU A 45 -1.02 22.99 11.44
N THR A 46 -0.41 22.03 12.14
CA THR A 46 -0.11 22.13 13.59
C THR A 46 1.36 22.44 13.88
N ASP A 47 2.09 22.92 12.87
CA ASP A 47 3.51 23.28 12.93
C ASP A 47 4.39 22.20 13.56
N ALA A 48 4.05 20.93 13.32
CA ALA A 48 4.72 19.77 13.89
C ALA A 48 5.79 19.17 12.95
N GLY A 49 6.01 19.75 11.78
CA GLY A 49 6.95 19.22 10.78
C GLY A 49 8.45 19.34 11.12
N LEU A 50 8.78 19.90 12.29
CA LEU A 50 10.15 20.01 12.83
C LEU A 50 10.20 19.57 14.31
N GLY A 51 9.26 18.72 14.73
CA GLY A 51 9.23 18.20 16.10
C GLY A 51 10.41 17.26 16.40
N CYS A 52 10.98 16.62 15.38
CA CYS A 52 12.16 15.80 15.45
C CYS A 52 13.22 16.29 14.43
N PRO A 53 14.44 16.65 14.87
CA PRO A 53 15.44 17.31 14.00
C PRO A 53 16.16 16.36 13.03
N ASP A 54 16.06 15.05 13.25
CA ASP A 54 16.71 13.99 12.52
C ASP A 54 15.70 13.06 11.85
N TRP A 55 16.19 12.18 10.97
CA TRP A 55 15.43 11.15 10.30
C TRP A 55 16.30 9.88 10.19
N PRO A 56 15.76 8.67 10.38
CA PRO A 56 14.34 8.32 10.55
C PRO A 56 13.80 8.46 11.99
N GLY A 57 14.69 8.63 12.97
CA GLY A 57 14.36 8.72 14.39
C GLY A 57 14.00 10.12 14.88
N CYS A 58 14.02 10.27 16.19
CA CYS A 58 13.85 11.53 16.91
C CYS A 58 14.95 11.64 17.98
N TYR A 59 15.87 12.59 17.84
CA TYR A 59 17.09 12.73 18.62
C TYR A 59 17.92 11.43 18.68
N GLY A 60 18.01 10.71 17.56
CA GLY A 60 18.70 9.42 17.47
C GLY A 60 17.98 8.27 18.21
N LYS A 61 16.75 8.49 18.69
CA LYS A 61 15.90 7.48 19.32
C LYS A 61 14.77 7.07 18.40
N LEU A 62 14.15 5.93 18.67
CA LEU A 62 13.01 5.48 17.89
C LEU A 62 11.78 6.30 18.25
N THR A 63 11.48 6.53 19.53
CA THR A 63 10.26 7.23 19.96
C THR A 63 10.55 8.56 20.67
N PRO A 64 9.60 9.53 20.63
CA PRO A 64 9.72 10.76 21.41
C PRO A 64 9.85 10.51 22.92
N VAL A 65 9.27 9.43 23.44
CA VAL A 65 9.36 9.04 24.86
C VAL A 65 10.80 8.70 25.25
N GLN A 66 11.53 8.02 24.37
CA GLN A 66 12.95 7.72 24.59
C GLN A 66 13.83 8.98 24.46
N ALA A 67 13.36 9.99 23.73
CA ALA A 67 14.02 11.28 23.54
C ALA A 67 13.51 12.36 24.50
N LYS A 68 12.77 12.00 25.56
CA LYS A 68 12.07 12.96 26.43
C LYS A 68 13.00 14.00 27.04
N ASP A 69 14.22 13.61 27.40
CA ASP A 69 15.17 14.50 28.08
C ASP A 69 15.75 15.50 27.07
N GLN A 70 16.07 15.07 25.85
CA GLN A 70 16.51 15.92 24.75
C GLN A 70 15.41 16.89 24.30
N ILE A 71 14.16 16.40 24.22
CA ILE A 71 12.99 17.23 23.89
C ILE A 71 12.76 18.28 24.99
N ALA A 72 12.85 17.90 26.27
CA ALA A 72 12.70 18.85 27.37
C ALA A 72 13.80 19.91 27.37
N GLN A 73 15.04 19.54 27.07
CA GLN A 73 16.15 20.48 26.89
C GLN A 73 15.88 21.46 25.75
N ALA A 74 15.49 20.96 24.56
CA ALA A 74 15.17 21.80 23.41
C ALA A 74 14.00 22.76 23.67
N VAL A 75 12.97 22.30 24.40
CA VAL A 75 11.83 23.13 24.83
C VAL A 75 12.29 24.24 25.79
N ALA A 76 13.21 23.94 26.71
CA ALA A 76 13.77 24.94 27.61
C ALA A 76 14.62 25.98 26.86
N GLU A 77 15.47 25.54 25.93
CA GLU A 77 16.35 26.41 25.13
C GLU A 77 15.57 27.39 24.24
N GLN A 78 14.44 26.97 23.67
CA GLN A 78 13.59 27.83 22.84
C GLN A 78 12.60 28.70 23.65
N GLY A 79 12.61 28.61 24.99
CA GLY A 79 11.78 29.43 25.87
C GLY A 79 10.34 28.96 26.07
N GLY A 80 10.04 27.66 25.88
CA GLY A 80 8.73 27.05 26.11
C GLY A 80 8.16 26.30 24.90
N ASP A 81 6.89 25.91 24.94
CA ASP A 81 6.27 25.01 23.95
C ASP A 81 5.82 25.69 22.64
N HIS A 82 6.06 26.99 22.49
CA HIS A 82 5.66 27.77 21.31
C HIS A 82 6.59 27.58 20.11
N GLY A 83 7.81 27.09 20.32
CA GLY A 83 8.79 26.85 19.27
C GLY A 83 8.51 25.61 18.41
N PRO A 84 9.41 25.26 17.47
CA PRO A 84 9.22 24.14 16.55
C PRO A 84 9.17 22.77 17.24
N VAL A 85 9.79 22.64 18.42
CA VAL A 85 9.88 21.37 19.15
C VAL A 85 8.92 21.38 20.34
N SER A 86 8.15 20.31 20.50
CA SER A 86 7.47 19.96 21.75
C SER A 86 7.15 18.49 21.74
N MET A 87 6.86 17.88 22.90
CA MET A 87 6.54 16.45 22.96
C MET A 87 5.35 16.10 22.05
N GLY A 88 4.33 16.96 22.00
CA GLY A 88 3.16 16.77 21.13
C GLY A 88 3.50 16.88 19.65
N LYS A 89 4.35 17.83 19.25
CA LYS A 89 4.79 18.01 17.86
C LYS A 89 5.65 16.82 17.40
N ALA A 90 6.60 16.38 18.23
CA ALA A 90 7.43 15.21 17.98
C ALA A 90 6.59 13.94 17.74
N TRP A 91 5.53 13.73 18.55
CA TRP A 91 4.64 12.59 18.36
C TRP A 91 3.84 12.66 17.05
N ARG A 92 3.28 13.83 16.71
CA ARG A 92 2.55 13.98 15.44
C ARG A 92 3.45 13.67 14.23
N GLU A 93 4.69 14.14 14.27
CA GLU A 93 5.66 13.86 13.22
C GLU A 93 6.02 12.37 13.15
N MET A 94 6.35 11.75 14.29
CA MET A 94 6.75 10.34 14.34
C MET A 94 5.62 9.39 13.94
N VAL A 95 4.37 9.66 14.31
CA VAL A 95 3.20 8.88 13.86
C VAL A 95 3.10 8.89 12.33
N HIS A 96 3.23 10.07 11.71
CA HIS A 96 3.22 10.18 10.26
C HIS A 96 4.35 9.35 9.62
N ARG A 97 5.58 9.43 10.15
CA ARG A 97 6.74 8.67 9.66
C ARG A 97 6.54 7.14 9.78
N TYR A 98 5.95 6.66 10.88
CA TYR A 98 5.70 5.23 11.05
C TYR A 98 4.61 4.70 10.13
N ILE A 99 3.51 5.43 9.96
CA ILE A 99 2.46 5.05 9.02
C ILE A 99 3.02 5.05 7.58
N ALA A 100 3.84 6.05 7.22
CA ALA A 100 4.53 6.09 5.93
C ALA A 100 5.45 4.88 5.72
N THR A 101 6.21 4.49 6.75
CA THR A 101 7.07 3.29 6.69
C THR A 101 6.23 2.03 6.49
N GLY A 102 5.14 1.87 7.25
CA GLY A 102 4.20 0.75 7.10
C GLY A 102 3.58 0.68 5.70
N LEU A 103 3.15 1.81 5.15
CA LEU A 103 2.66 1.89 3.78
C LEU A 103 3.75 1.46 2.77
N GLY A 104 5.00 1.88 2.96
CA GLY A 104 6.13 1.43 2.15
C GLY A 104 6.29 -0.10 2.17
N LEU A 105 6.19 -0.74 3.34
CA LEU A 105 6.25 -2.20 3.48
C LEU A 105 5.08 -2.90 2.77
N LEU A 106 3.86 -2.34 2.85
CA LEU A 106 2.71 -2.86 2.11
C LEU A 106 2.94 -2.80 0.60
N ILE A 107 3.51 -1.70 0.10
CA ILE A 107 3.83 -1.52 -1.33
C ILE A 107 4.93 -2.48 -1.78
N ILE A 108 5.94 -2.74 -0.96
CA ILE A 108 6.93 -3.81 -1.20
C ILE A 108 6.22 -5.17 -1.32
N GLY A 109 5.28 -5.47 -0.41
CA GLY A 109 4.45 -6.67 -0.48
C GLY A 109 3.65 -6.77 -1.79
N ILE A 110 3.03 -5.67 -2.23
CA ILE A 110 2.32 -5.59 -3.51
C ILE A 110 3.26 -5.91 -4.68
N VAL A 111 4.46 -5.33 -4.72
CA VAL A 111 5.45 -5.62 -5.77
C VAL A 111 5.87 -7.08 -5.76
N VAL A 112 6.21 -7.64 -4.59
CA VAL A 112 6.60 -9.05 -4.45
C VAL A 112 5.49 -9.97 -4.96
N LEU A 113 4.23 -9.72 -4.57
CA LEU A 113 3.08 -10.52 -5.04
C LEU A 113 2.84 -10.35 -6.54
N ALA A 114 3.00 -9.14 -7.08
CA ALA A 114 2.85 -8.87 -8.51
C ALA A 114 3.85 -9.68 -9.34
N TRP A 115 5.12 -9.74 -8.90
CA TRP A 115 6.15 -10.53 -9.58
C TRP A 115 5.97 -12.04 -9.36
N ARG A 116 5.70 -12.47 -8.12
CA ARG A 116 5.56 -13.89 -7.76
C ARG A 116 4.37 -14.55 -8.46
N PHE A 117 3.27 -13.83 -8.61
CA PHE A 117 2.01 -14.33 -9.14
C PHE A 117 1.61 -13.71 -10.48
N ARG A 118 2.55 -13.10 -11.24
CA ARG A 118 2.29 -12.44 -12.54
C ARG A 118 1.41 -13.24 -13.50
N HIS A 119 1.63 -14.55 -13.58
CA HIS A 119 0.85 -15.45 -14.45
C HIS A 119 -0.55 -15.77 -13.91
N ARG A 120 -0.73 -15.77 -12.59
CA ARG A 120 -2.04 -16.00 -11.96
C ARG A 120 -2.88 -14.72 -11.94
N LEU A 121 -2.23 -13.58 -11.73
CA LEU A 121 -2.89 -12.28 -11.67
C LEU A 121 -3.26 -11.75 -13.05
N GLN A 122 -2.62 -12.23 -14.14
CA GLN A 122 -2.82 -11.73 -15.51
C GLN A 122 -2.60 -10.21 -15.63
N GLN A 123 -1.68 -9.68 -14.82
CA GLN A 123 -1.41 -8.25 -14.66
C GLN A 123 0.10 -8.02 -14.77
N SER A 124 0.50 -6.96 -15.49
CA SER A 124 1.92 -6.58 -15.56
C SER A 124 2.39 -6.01 -14.21
N PRO A 125 3.54 -6.47 -13.67
CA PRO A 125 4.07 -6.01 -12.38
C PRO A 125 4.75 -4.64 -12.46
N TRP A 126 4.90 -4.07 -13.66
CA TRP A 126 5.63 -2.81 -13.85
C TRP A 126 4.98 -1.63 -13.15
N LEU A 127 3.64 -1.53 -13.19
CA LEU A 127 2.93 -0.44 -12.50
C LEU A 127 3.20 -0.46 -10.99
N ALA A 128 3.15 -1.63 -10.35
CA ALA A 128 3.52 -1.77 -8.94
C ALA A 128 4.99 -1.38 -8.67
N SER A 129 5.89 -1.74 -9.59
CA SER A 129 7.32 -1.44 -9.49
C SER A 129 7.59 0.07 -9.59
N VAL A 130 6.88 0.77 -10.49
CA VAL A 130 6.92 2.24 -10.59
C VAL A 130 6.38 2.88 -9.32
N THR A 131 5.27 2.38 -8.76
CA THR A 131 4.74 2.87 -7.48
C THR A 131 5.78 2.75 -6.36
N LEU A 132 6.52 1.65 -6.28
CA LEU A 132 7.60 1.50 -5.30
C LEU A 132 8.73 2.51 -5.52
N ALA A 133 9.16 2.74 -6.77
CA ALA A 133 10.17 3.74 -7.08
C ALA A 133 9.74 5.15 -6.64
N VAL A 134 8.47 5.51 -6.88
CA VAL A 134 7.90 6.79 -6.43
C VAL A 134 7.90 6.88 -4.90
N VAL A 135 7.56 5.80 -4.18
CA VAL A 135 7.54 5.78 -2.71
C VAL A 135 8.94 5.90 -2.11
N ILE A 136 9.96 5.31 -2.74
CA ILE A 136 11.36 5.49 -2.33
C ILE A 136 11.75 6.98 -2.46
N LEU A 137 11.43 7.60 -3.59
CA LEU A 137 11.62 9.03 -3.80
C LEU A 137 10.85 9.85 -2.75
N GLN A 138 9.63 9.44 -2.43
CA GLN A 138 8.79 10.10 -1.43
C GLN A 138 9.42 10.05 -0.03
N GLY A 139 10.03 8.93 0.34
CA GLY A 139 10.84 8.82 1.56
C GLY A 139 12.02 9.78 1.58
N MET A 140 12.71 9.95 0.45
CA MET A 140 13.78 10.94 0.31
C MET A 140 13.27 12.38 0.47
N PHE A 141 12.15 12.72 -0.18
CA PHE A 141 11.50 14.01 0.00
C PHE A 141 11.05 14.24 1.46
N GLY A 142 10.51 13.22 2.13
CA GLY A 142 10.13 13.29 3.54
C GLY A 142 11.32 13.46 4.49
N LYS A 143 12.49 12.89 4.18
CA LYS A 143 13.74 13.24 4.87
C LYS A 143 14.10 14.70 4.64
N TRP A 144 14.02 15.16 3.39
CA TRP A 144 14.41 16.52 3.00
C TRP A 144 13.48 17.60 3.54
N THR A 145 12.20 17.33 3.79
CA THR A 145 11.33 18.31 4.45
C THR A 145 11.90 18.68 5.82
N VAL A 146 12.44 17.72 6.57
CA VAL A 146 13.04 17.96 7.89
C VAL A 146 14.44 18.57 7.76
N THR A 147 15.33 17.93 6.99
CA THR A 147 16.73 18.38 6.90
C THR A 147 16.90 19.71 6.15
N LEU A 148 15.93 20.11 5.34
CA LEU A 148 15.91 21.41 4.64
C LEU A 148 14.87 22.37 5.23
N LEU A 149 14.49 22.20 6.51
CA LEU A 149 13.70 23.17 7.28
C LEU A 149 12.40 23.59 6.58
N LEU A 150 11.66 22.61 6.06
CA LEU A 150 10.35 22.77 5.42
C LEU A 150 10.35 23.73 4.22
N LYS A 151 11.46 23.80 3.44
CA LYS A 151 11.52 24.57 2.18
C LYS A 151 10.26 24.34 1.33
N PRO A 152 9.52 25.39 0.93
CA PRO A 152 8.22 25.24 0.27
C PRO A 152 8.24 24.31 -0.95
N ALA A 153 9.27 24.42 -1.80
CA ALA A 153 9.41 23.55 -2.98
C ALA A 153 9.51 22.06 -2.61
N ILE A 154 10.20 21.72 -1.52
CA ILE A 154 10.37 20.32 -1.07
C ILE A 154 9.07 19.80 -0.47
N VAL A 155 8.39 20.60 0.36
CA VAL A 155 7.09 20.22 0.95
C VAL A 155 6.03 20.04 -0.12
N THR A 156 5.97 20.95 -1.11
CA THR A 156 5.05 20.83 -2.25
C THR A 156 5.39 19.62 -3.13
N GLY A 157 6.68 19.40 -3.41
CA GLY A 157 7.12 18.21 -4.15
C GLY A 157 6.75 16.90 -3.43
N HIS A 158 6.90 16.88 -2.10
CA HIS A 158 6.45 15.76 -1.27
C HIS A 158 4.92 15.57 -1.37
N LEU A 159 4.11 16.63 -1.27
CA LEU A 159 2.66 16.51 -1.42
C LEU A 159 2.25 15.96 -2.80
N ILE A 160 2.85 16.50 -3.87
CA ILE A 160 2.61 16.03 -5.25
C ILE A 160 3.00 14.56 -5.40
N GLY A 161 4.14 14.15 -4.86
CA GLY A 161 4.58 12.75 -4.84
C GLY A 161 3.62 11.83 -4.07
N GLY A 162 3.02 12.32 -2.98
CA GLY A 162 1.99 11.61 -2.22
C GLY A 162 0.71 11.41 -3.04
N LEU A 163 0.22 12.47 -3.70
CA LEU A 163 -0.94 12.40 -4.59
C LEU A 163 -0.70 11.48 -5.80
N LEU A 164 0.52 11.51 -6.36
CA LEU A 164 0.93 10.59 -7.42
C LEU A 164 0.92 9.14 -6.91
N THR A 165 1.47 8.88 -5.71
CA THR A 165 1.46 7.54 -5.09
C THR A 165 0.02 7.03 -4.93
N PHE A 166 -0.88 7.87 -4.39
CA PHE A 166 -2.29 7.54 -4.27
C PHE A 166 -2.92 7.23 -5.64
N SER A 167 -2.66 8.07 -6.64
CA SER A 167 -3.17 7.91 -8.01
C SER A 167 -2.70 6.61 -8.65
N LEU A 168 -1.42 6.24 -8.46
CA LEU A 168 -0.86 4.97 -8.96
C LEU A 168 -1.45 3.75 -8.25
N LEU A 169 -1.63 3.81 -6.93
CA LEU A 169 -2.30 2.75 -6.17
C LEU A 169 -3.77 2.58 -6.59
N PHE A 170 -4.47 3.70 -6.77
CA PHE A 170 -5.86 3.70 -7.24
C PHE A 170 -5.97 3.16 -8.67
N TRP A 171 -5.05 3.55 -9.57
CA TRP A 171 -4.99 3.01 -10.93
C TRP A 171 -4.70 1.51 -10.94
N LEU A 172 -3.74 1.05 -10.13
CA LEU A 172 -3.44 -0.37 -9.97
C LEU A 172 -4.66 -1.13 -9.44
N TRP A 173 -5.39 -0.56 -8.48
CA TRP A 173 -6.64 -1.12 -7.98
C TRP A 173 -7.70 -1.20 -9.08
N LEU A 174 -7.92 -0.16 -9.89
CA LEU A 174 -8.86 -0.21 -11.00
C LEU A 174 -8.50 -1.28 -12.04
N ARG A 175 -7.22 -1.45 -12.34
CA ARG A 175 -6.74 -2.46 -13.30
C ARG A 175 -7.06 -3.90 -12.84
N THR A 176 -7.08 -4.15 -11.53
CA THR A 176 -7.52 -5.46 -11.00
C THR A 176 -9.02 -5.70 -11.13
N ARG A 177 -9.85 -4.65 -11.22
CA ARG A 177 -11.31 -4.78 -11.45
C ARG A 177 -11.60 -5.41 -12.81
N GLN A 178 -10.93 -4.90 -13.84
CA GLN A 178 -11.05 -5.41 -15.21
C GLN A 178 -10.68 -6.89 -15.30
N ALA A 179 -9.64 -7.32 -14.56
CA ALA A 179 -9.27 -8.74 -14.50
C ALA A 179 -10.29 -9.61 -13.75
N ILE A 180 -10.95 -9.10 -12.72
CA ILE A 180 -12.02 -9.82 -12.01
C ILE A 180 -13.25 -9.97 -12.91
N GLU A 181 -13.64 -8.92 -13.61
CA GLU A 181 -14.77 -8.93 -14.56
C GLU A 181 -14.53 -9.94 -15.69
N ALA A 182 -13.34 -9.90 -16.31
CA ALA A 182 -12.95 -10.87 -17.35
C ALA A 182 -12.92 -12.33 -16.84
N LEU A 183 -12.50 -12.56 -15.58
CA LEU A 183 -12.56 -13.89 -14.96
C LEU A 183 -14.02 -14.36 -14.79
N GLY A 184 -14.91 -13.46 -14.37
CA GLY A 184 -16.33 -13.75 -14.20
C GLY A 184 -17.02 -14.14 -15.51
N GLU A 185 -16.78 -13.38 -16.58
CA GLU A 185 -17.29 -13.67 -17.93
C GLU A 185 -16.80 -15.02 -18.45
N GLY A 186 -15.51 -15.33 -18.29
CA GLY A 186 -14.93 -16.61 -18.70
C GLY A 186 -15.50 -17.81 -17.96
N LEU A 187 -15.75 -17.69 -16.64
CA LEU A 187 -16.38 -18.74 -15.85
C LEU A 187 -17.85 -18.96 -16.24
N GLY A 188 -18.59 -17.88 -16.53
CA GLY A 188 -19.97 -17.95 -17.02
C GLY A 188 -20.06 -18.68 -18.36
N SER A 189 -19.25 -18.26 -19.34
CA SER A 189 -19.21 -18.88 -20.67
C SER A 189 -18.86 -20.38 -20.61
N ALA A 190 -17.91 -20.77 -19.75
CA ALA A 190 -17.55 -22.18 -19.57
C ALA A 190 -18.66 -23.00 -18.88
N ALA A 191 -19.42 -22.41 -17.96
CA ALA A 191 -20.57 -23.05 -17.34
C ALA A 191 -21.71 -23.27 -18.35
N ASP A 192 -22.00 -22.25 -19.17
CA ASP A 192 -23.01 -22.32 -20.21
C ASP A 192 -22.67 -23.40 -21.25
N ALA A 193 -21.42 -23.46 -21.71
CA ALA A 193 -20.94 -24.48 -22.64
C ALA A 193 -21.11 -25.90 -22.09
N ARG A 194 -20.74 -26.13 -20.82
CA ARG A 194 -20.93 -27.44 -20.16
C ARG A 194 -22.41 -27.82 -20.07
N SER A 195 -23.29 -26.87 -19.74
CA SER A 195 -24.74 -27.11 -19.68
C SER A 195 -25.33 -27.46 -21.05
N ALA A 196 -24.79 -26.89 -22.13
CA ALA A 196 -25.20 -27.17 -23.50
C ALA A 196 -24.74 -28.58 -23.92
N THR A 197 -23.49 -28.96 -23.63
CA THR A 197 -22.96 -30.31 -23.90
C THR A 197 -23.75 -31.39 -23.15
N GLN A 198 -24.10 -31.17 -21.88
CA GLN A 198 -24.91 -32.11 -21.10
C GLN A 198 -26.32 -32.28 -21.66
N ARG A 199 -26.97 -31.17 -22.08
CA ARG A 199 -28.27 -31.22 -22.75
C ARG A 199 -28.22 -31.99 -24.07
N ALA A 200 -27.18 -31.77 -24.87
CA ALA A 200 -26.99 -32.50 -26.14
C ALA A 200 -26.80 -34.02 -25.92
N GLN A 201 -26.03 -34.41 -24.89
CA GLN A 201 -25.84 -35.82 -24.54
C GLN A 201 -27.12 -36.48 -24.01
N ALA A 202 -27.96 -35.74 -23.28
CA ALA A 202 -29.24 -36.24 -22.77
C ALA A 202 -30.31 -36.43 -23.86
N HIS A 203 -30.14 -35.86 -25.05
CA HIS A 203 -31.07 -35.98 -26.19
C HIS A 203 -30.52 -36.84 -27.33
N ALA A 204 -29.35 -37.47 -27.16
CA ALA A 204 -28.84 -38.41 -28.14
C ALA A 204 -29.76 -39.65 -28.20
N PRO A 205 -30.34 -40.00 -29.36
CA PRO A 205 -31.17 -41.20 -29.49
C PRO A 205 -30.33 -42.42 -29.14
N GLY A 206 -30.83 -43.24 -28.21
CA GLY A 206 -30.16 -44.48 -27.85
C GLY A 206 -29.95 -45.32 -29.10
N HIS A 207 -28.69 -45.55 -29.47
CA HIS A 207 -28.33 -46.53 -30.48
C HIS A 207 -28.76 -47.91 -29.94
N GLN A 208 -29.95 -48.34 -30.34
CA GLN A 208 -30.38 -49.73 -30.35
C GLN A 208 -29.83 -50.41 -31.59
#